data_AF-A0A8C7XYH7-F1
#
_entry.id   AF-A0A8C7XYH7-F1
#
_cell.length_a   1.000
_cell.length_b   1.000
_cell.length_c   1.000
_cell.angle_alpha   90.00
_cell.angle_beta   90.00
_cell.angle_gamma   90.00
#
_symmetry.space_group_name_H-M   'P 1'
#
loop_
_entity.id
_entity.type
_entity.pdbx_description
1 polymer ?
#
loop_
_entity_poly.entity_id
_entity_poly.type
_entity_poly.pdbx_seq_one_letter_code
_entity_poly.pdbx_strand_id
1 'polypeptide(L)'
;MNELHERYASKGLVILGVPCNQFGHQENCKNEEILLSLKHVRPGNGFEPKFQLLEKVDVNGKDAHPLFAFLREQLPTPSDDPAPLMTDPKLIIWSPVCRNDVAWNFEKFLVGPDGTPFKRYSRRFLTSDVEGDIKKLLSQMK
;
A
#
# COMPACT_ATOMS: atom_id res chain seq x y z
N MET A 1 7.98 3.94 6.47
CA MET A 1 6.69 4.69 6.56
C MET A 1 6.71 5.70 7.71
N ASN A 2 6.94 5.29 8.97
CA ASN A 2 7.07 6.25 10.10
C ASN A 2 8.06 7.38 9.81
N GLU A 3 9.26 7.08 9.31
CA GLU A 3 10.26 8.11 8.99
C GLU A 3 9.75 9.14 7.96
N LEU A 4 9.11 8.69 6.88
CA LEU A 4 8.53 9.60 5.88
C LEU A 4 7.40 10.45 6.47
N HIS A 5 6.54 9.83 7.28
CA HIS A 5 5.49 10.58 7.97
C HIS A 5 6.08 11.68 8.86
N GLU A 6 7.06 11.35 9.70
CA GLU A 6 7.72 12.33 10.59
C GLU A 6 8.34 13.51 9.83
N ARG A 7 8.98 13.24 8.69
CA ARG A 7 9.70 14.27 7.93
C ARG A 7 8.80 15.13 7.04
N TYR A 8 7.65 14.61 6.62
CA TYR A 8 6.83 15.22 5.57
C TYR A 8 5.35 15.44 5.93
N ALA A 9 4.84 14.95 7.05
CA ALA A 9 3.43 15.15 7.44
C ALA A 9 3.06 16.62 7.58
N SER A 10 3.92 17.42 8.24
CA SER A 10 3.73 18.88 8.37
C SER A 10 3.84 19.63 7.04
N LYS A 11 4.31 18.96 5.98
CA LYS A 11 4.45 19.53 4.63
C LYS A 11 3.34 19.09 3.70
N GLY A 12 2.40 18.27 4.17
CA GLY A 12 1.24 17.81 3.40
C GLY A 12 1.24 16.32 3.03
N LEU A 13 2.28 15.54 3.37
CA LEU A 13 2.25 14.09 3.13
C LEU A 13 1.29 13.40 4.10
N VAL A 14 0.31 12.68 3.55
CA VAL A 14 -0.51 11.74 4.32
C VAL A 14 -0.15 10.31 3.90
N ILE A 15 0.07 9.44 4.89
CA ILE A 15 0.27 8.00 4.67
C ILE A 15 -0.96 7.28 5.21
N LEU A 16 -1.52 6.40 4.38
CA LEU A 16 -2.60 5.49 4.75
C LEU A 16 -2.09 4.06 4.62
N GLY A 17 -2.13 3.29 5.71
CA GLY A 17 -1.90 1.86 5.66
C GLY A 17 -3.21 1.12 5.58
N VAL A 18 -3.31 0.17 4.63
CA VAL A 18 -4.53 -0.62 4.42
C VAL A 18 -4.19 -2.09 4.63
N PRO A 19 -4.59 -2.68 5.77
CA PRO A 19 -4.41 -4.11 6.01
C PRO A 19 -5.18 -4.94 4.98
N CYS A 20 -4.59 -6.04 4.52
CA CYS A 20 -5.20 -6.95 3.55
C CYS A 20 -4.67 -8.37 3.76
N ASN A 21 -5.54 -9.37 3.72
CA ASN A 21 -5.16 -10.76 3.99
C ASN A 21 -5.06 -11.66 2.73
N GLN A 22 -5.16 -11.07 1.53
CA GLN A 22 -5.19 -11.82 0.27
C GLN A 22 -3.83 -12.41 -0.12
N PHE A 23 -2.74 -11.92 0.47
CA PHE A 23 -1.37 -12.25 0.08
C PHE A 23 -0.72 -13.19 1.08
N GLY A 24 -0.83 -14.50 0.83
CA GLY A 24 -0.25 -15.54 1.67
C GLY A 24 -0.75 -15.52 3.12
N HIS A 25 -1.96 -14.99 3.35
CA HIS A 25 -2.57 -14.86 4.66
C HIS A 25 -1.67 -14.21 5.72
N GLN A 26 -0.95 -13.14 5.35
CA GLN A 26 0.01 -12.49 6.24
C GLN A 26 -0.63 -11.49 7.23
N GLU A 27 -1.95 -11.25 7.15
CA GLU A 27 -2.71 -10.35 8.02
C GLU A 27 -3.96 -11.07 8.59
N ASN A 28 -3.71 -12.18 9.28
CA ASN A 28 -4.77 -13.01 9.88
C ASN A 28 -5.43 -12.35 11.10
N CYS A 29 -4.78 -11.36 11.72
CA CYS A 29 -5.34 -10.61 12.83
C CYS A 29 -6.66 -9.93 12.45
N LYS A 30 -7.59 -9.84 13.39
CA LYS A 30 -8.77 -8.97 13.29
C LYS A 30 -8.36 -7.50 13.42
N ASN A 31 -9.23 -6.57 13.04
CA ASN A 31 -8.95 -5.14 13.08
C ASN A 31 -8.42 -4.69 14.45
N GLU A 32 -8.98 -5.22 15.54
CA GLU A 32 -8.63 -4.86 16.91
C GLU A 32 -7.27 -5.44 17.35
N GLU A 33 -6.76 -6.45 16.65
CA GLU A 33 -5.53 -7.18 16.99
C GLU A 33 -4.31 -6.67 16.22
N ILE A 34 -4.49 -5.98 15.08
CA ILE A 34 -3.40 -5.55 14.20
C ILE A 34 -2.41 -4.66 14.94
N LEU A 35 -2.89 -3.65 15.68
CA LEU A 35 -2.01 -2.75 16.43
C LEU A 35 -1.25 -3.48 17.54
N LEU A 36 -1.88 -4.47 18.19
CA LEU A 36 -1.21 -5.29 19.20
C LEU A 36 -0.11 -6.16 18.57
N SER A 37 -0.37 -6.74 17.40
CA SER A 37 0.62 -7.53 16.64
C SER A 37 1.82 -6.67 16.25
N LEU A 38 1.58 -5.46 15.71
CA LEU A 38 2.64 -4.52 15.36
C LEU A 38 3.48 -4.12 16.59
N LYS A 39 2.84 -3.86 17.72
CA LYS A 39 3.47 -3.41 18.96
C LYS A 39 4.27 -4.49 19.68
N HIS A 40 3.78 -5.73 19.68
CA HIS A 40 4.29 -6.79 20.54
C HIS A 40 4.92 -7.96 19.80
N VAL A 41 4.63 -8.17 18.52
CA VAL A 41 5.08 -9.34 17.77
C VAL A 41 6.05 -8.94 16.66
N ARG A 42 5.58 -8.20 15.65
CA ARG A 42 6.41 -7.75 14.53
C ARG A 42 5.81 -6.49 13.92
N PRO A 43 6.53 -5.35 13.90
CA PRO A 43 7.94 -5.16 14.28
C PRO A 43 8.27 -5.44 15.76
N GLY A 44 7.29 -5.36 16.66
CA GLY A 44 7.51 -5.60 18.09
C GLY A 44 8.19 -4.41 18.77
N ASN A 45 8.74 -4.64 19.97
CA ASN A 45 9.49 -3.66 20.75
C ASN A 45 8.78 -2.31 20.98
N GLY A 46 7.46 -2.34 21.14
CA GLY A 46 6.68 -1.12 21.37
C GLY A 46 6.49 -0.27 20.12
N PHE A 47 6.70 -0.82 18.93
CA PHE A 47 6.48 -0.12 17.67
C PHE A 47 5.01 0.33 17.55
N GLU A 48 4.82 1.58 17.17
CA GLU A 48 3.50 2.15 16.86
C GLU A 48 3.56 2.87 15.50
N PRO A 49 2.60 2.61 14.60
CA PRO A 49 2.51 3.35 13.35
C PRO A 49 2.16 4.81 13.64
N LYS A 50 2.94 5.75 13.10
CA LYS A 50 2.68 7.20 13.24
C LYS A 50 1.67 7.74 12.22
N PHE A 51 1.12 6.84 11.41
CA PHE A 51 0.21 7.15 10.32
C PHE A 51 -1.06 6.32 10.48
N GLN A 52 -2.12 6.72 9.78
CA GLN A 52 -3.42 6.08 9.92
C GLN A 52 -3.42 4.68 9.30
N LEU A 53 -3.83 3.69 10.09
CA LEU A 53 -4.27 2.40 9.57
C LEU A 53 -5.79 2.44 9.39
N LEU A 54 -6.25 1.93 8.25
CA LEU A 54 -7.67 1.75 7.97
C LEU A 54 -8.10 0.34 8.38
N GLU A 55 -9.40 0.05 8.23
CA GLU A 55 -9.92 -1.30 8.38
C GLU A 55 -9.35 -2.24 7.33
N LYS A 56 -9.27 -3.52 7.68
CA LYS A 56 -8.86 -4.57 6.76
C LYS A 56 -9.87 -4.71 5.61
N VAL A 57 -9.38 -4.67 4.39
CA VAL A 57 -10.20 -4.82 3.18
C VAL A 57 -9.52 -5.74 2.16
N ASP A 58 -10.30 -6.17 1.19
CA ASP A 58 -9.78 -6.80 -0.02
C ASP A 58 -9.36 -5.73 -1.04
N VAL A 59 -8.25 -5.97 -1.72
CA VAL A 59 -7.72 -5.06 -2.75
C VAL A 59 -7.85 -5.63 -4.16
N ASN A 60 -8.06 -6.94 -4.27
CA ASN A 60 -8.27 -7.67 -5.51
C ASN A 60 -9.58 -8.48 -5.51
N GLY A 61 -9.99 -8.95 -6.70
CA GLY A 61 -11.21 -9.74 -6.88
C GLY A 61 -12.49 -8.92 -6.86
N LYS A 62 -13.63 -9.63 -6.86
CA LYS A 62 -14.98 -9.05 -6.97
C LYS A 62 -15.35 -8.15 -5.79
N ASP A 63 -14.79 -8.43 -4.61
CA ASP A 63 -15.06 -7.73 -3.35
C ASP A 63 -14.00 -6.66 -3.05
N ALA A 64 -13.13 -6.35 -4.01
CA ALA A 64 -12.10 -5.32 -3.85
C ALA A 64 -12.72 -3.97 -3.48
N HIS A 65 -12.13 -3.31 -2.48
CA HIS A 65 -12.55 -1.98 -2.07
C HIS A 65 -12.48 -1.01 -3.28
N PRO A 66 -13.51 -0.16 -3.50
CA PRO A 66 -13.60 0.68 -4.71
C PRO A 66 -12.37 1.56 -4.96
N LEU A 67 -11.72 2.05 -3.89
CA LEU A 67 -10.46 2.79 -3.99
C LEU A 67 -9.37 1.99 -4.72
N PHE A 68 -9.18 0.70 -4.39
CA PHE A 68 -8.17 -0.13 -5.03
C PHE A 68 -8.57 -0.55 -6.44
N ALA A 69 -9.86 -0.74 -6.72
CA ALA A 69 -10.32 -0.91 -8.09
C ALA A 69 -9.94 0.31 -8.95
N PHE A 70 -10.26 1.52 -8.48
CA PHE A 70 -9.90 2.78 -9.13
C PHE A 70 -8.38 2.95 -9.31
N LEU A 71 -7.59 2.74 -8.25
CA LEU A 71 -6.13 2.92 -8.32
C LEU A 71 -5.47 1.93 -9.29
N ARG A 72 -5.94 0.68 -9.34
CA ARG A 72 -5.44 -0.33 -10.29
C ARG A 72 -5.89 -0.05 -11.73
N GLU A 73 -7.02 0.62 -11.93
CA GLU A 73 -7.44 1.05 -13.27
C GLU A 73 -6.59 2.22 -13.77
N GLN A 74 -6.37 3.23 -12.92
CA GLN A 74 -5.56 4.40 -13.27
C GLN A 74 -4.06 4.10 -13.38
N LEU A 75 -3.55 3.17 -12.57
CA LEU A 75 -2.14 2.76 -12.53
C LEU A 75 -2.05 1.22 -12.68
N PRO A 76 -2.22 0.70 -13.91
CA PRO A 76 -2.39 -0.74 -14.15
C PRO A 76 -1.16 -1.57 -13.85
N THR A 77 0.03 -0.98 -13.91
CA THR A 77 1.30 -1.67 -13.64
C THR A 77 2.18 -0.84 -12.70
N PRO A 78 2.97 -1.49 -11.83
CA PRO A 78 4.05 -0.81 -11.12
C PRO A 78 5.07 -0.22 -12.09
N SER A 79 5.57 0.96 -11.76
CA SER A 79 6.54 1.69 -12.60
C SER A 79 7.93 1.04 -12.65
N ASP A 80 8.28 0.26 -11.64
CA ASP A 80 9.59 -0.38 -11.47
C ASP A 80 9.63 -1.87 -11.86
N ASP A 81 8.47 -2.54 -11.87
CA ASP A 81 8.35 -3.97 -12.21
C ASP A 81 7.03 -4.21 -12.96
N PRO A 82 7.02 -4.05 -14.30
CA PRO A 82 5.83 -4.28 -15.12
C PRO A 82 5.56 -5.77 -15.39
N ALA A 83 6.40 -6.67 -14.87
CA ALA A 83 6.38 -8.11 -15.16
C ALA A 83 5.54 -8.90 -14.09
N PRO A 84 5.55 -10.25 -14.05
CA PRO A 84 4.38 -11.05 -13.70
C PRO A 84 3.84 -10.85 -12.27
N LEU A 85 2.50 -10.91 -12.18
CA LEU A 85 1.68 -10.76 -10.97
C LEU A 85 2.12 -11.68 -9.81
N MET A 86 2.39 -12.96 -10.10
CA MET A 86 2.74 -13.94 -9.08
C MET A 86 3.57 -15.07 -9.68
N THR A 87 4.54 -15.59 -8.92
CA THR A 87 5.37 -16.72 -9.35
C THR A 87 4.67 -18.06 -9.12
N ASP A 88 4.07 -18.25 -7.93
CA ASP A 88 3.26 -19.43 -7.62
C ASP A 88 1.77 -19.10 -7.80
N PRO A 89 1.08 -19.70 -8.79
CA PRO A 89 -0.35 -19.45 -9.01
C PRO A 89 -1.23 -19.84 -7.82
N LYS A 90 -0.76 -20.74 -6.92
CA LYS A 90 -1.54 -21.14 -5.72
C LYS A 90 -1.73 -20.00 -4.72
N LEU A 91 -0.92 -18.95 -4.82
CA LEU A 91 -1.04 -17.75 -3.98
C LEU A 91 -2.14 -16.79 -4.47
N ILE A 92 -2.72 -17.03 -5.63
CA ILE A 92 -3.85 -16.27 -6.16
C ILE A 92 -5.13 -16.94 -5.68
N ILE A 93 -5.74 -16.37 -4.65
CA ILE A 93 -6.95 -16.91 -4.00
C ILE A 93 -8.20 -16.06 -4.23
N TRP A 94 -8.08 -14.97 -4.98
CA TRP A 94 -9.18 -14.07 -5.31
C TRP A 94 -9.74 -14.35 -6.71
N SER A 95 -10.95 -13.87 -6.97
CA SER A 95 -11.61 -13.98 -8.27
C SER A 95 -12.55 -12.79 -8.51
N PRO A 96 -12.65 -12.25 -9.74
CA PRO A 96 -11.84 -12.59 -10.90
C PRO A 96 -10.38 -12.12 -10.74
N VAL A 97 -9.48 -12.70 -11.54
CA VAL A 97 -8.08 -12.28 -11.61
C VAL A 97 -7.92 -11.30 -12.78
N CYS A 98 -7.30 -10.16 -12.52
CA CYS A 98 -7.09 -9.08 -13.47
C CYS A 98 -5.60 -8.80 -13.67
N ARG A 99 -5.23 -8.33 -14.87
CA ARG A 99 -3.82 -8.01 -15.20
C ARG A 99 -3.22 -6.89 -14.35
N ASN A 100 -4.07 -6.04 -13.79
CA ASN A 100 -3.71 -4.91 -12.96
C ASN A 100 -3.84 -5.18 -11.46
N ASP A 101 -4.10 -6.42 -11.05
CA ASP A 101 -4.17 -6.81 -9.64
C ASP A 101 -2.90 -6.39 -8.88
N VAL A 102 -3.06 -6.11 -7.58
CA VAL A 102 -1.93 -5.97 -6.65
C VAL A 102 -1.25 -7.32 -6.52
N ALA A 103 0.06 -7.36 -6.70
CA ALA A 103 0.84 -8.59 -6.71
C ALA A 103 1.13 -9.14 -5.32
N TRP A 104 1.32 -8.27 -4.31
CA TRP A 104 1.66 -8.68 -2.94
C TRP A 104 1.47 -7.56 -1.92
N ASN A 105 1.73 -7.89 -0.66
CA ASN A 105 1.88 -6.92 0.43
C ASN A 105 2.91 -5.84 0.08
N PHE A 106 2.65 -4.62 0.57
CA PHE A 106 3.49 -3.45 0.39
C PHE A 106 3.68 -3.00 -1.06
N GLU A 107 2.70 -3.14 -1.95
CA GLU A 107 2.63 -2.21 -3.08
C GLU A 107 2.27 -0.80 -2.61
N LYS A 108 2.67 0.22 -3.37
CA LYS A 108 2.47 1.63 -3.00
C LYS A 108 1.83 2.38 -4.16
N PHE A 109 0.87 3.25 -3.84
CA PHE A 109 0.27 4.19 -4.76
C PHE A 109 0.54 5.59 -4.22
N LEU A 110 1.18 6.44 -5.03
CA LEU A 110 1.36 7.85 -4.72
C LEU A 110 0.28 8.64 -5.46
N VAL A 111 -0.44 9.47 -4.73
CA VAL A 111 -1.53 10.31 -5.22
C VAL A 111 -1.12 11.78 -5.06
N GLY A 112 -1.41 12.59 -6.07
CA GLY A 112 -1.15 14.02 -6.07
C GLY A 112 -2.04 14.80 -5.09
N PRO A 113 -1.68 16.05 -4.78
CA PRO A 113 -2.46 16.91 -3.90
C PRO A 113 -3.86 17.27 -4.46
N ASP A 114 -4.05 17.10 -5.76
CA ASP A 114 -5.32 17.25 -6.48
C ASP A 114 -6.19 15.98 -6.45
N GLY A 115 -5.69 14.89 -5.86
CA GLY A 115 -6.36 13.59 -5.83
C GLY A 115 -6.06 12.70 -7.03
N THR A 116 -5.24 13.14 -7.98
CA THR A 116 -4.90 12.36 -9.19
C THR A 116 -3.84 11.30 -8.87
N PRO A 117 -4.04 10.01 -9.19
CA PRO A 117 -3.00 8.99 -9.04
C PRO A 117 -1.75 9.33 -9.86
N PHE A 118 -0.60 9.42 -9.20
CA PHE A 118 0.65 9.86 -9.81
C PHE A 118 1.54 8.68 -10.24
N LYS A 119 1.78 7.72 -9.35
CA LYS A 119 2.68 6.59 -9.63
C LYS A 119 2.40 5.38 -8.74
N ARG A 120 2.52 4.17 -9.29
CA ARG A 120 2.46 2.89 -8.57
C ARG A 120 3.86 2.27 -8.47
N TYR A 121 4.15 1.67 -7.34
CA TYR A 121 5.43 1.04 -7.04
C TYR A 121 5.22 -0.39 -6.55
N SER A 122 6.10 -1.30 -6.98
CA SER A 122 5.96 -2.72 -6.71
C SER A 122 6.24 -3.05 -5.24
N ARG A 123 5.94 -4.29 -4.86
CA ARG A 123 6.30 -4.87 -3.56
C ARG A 123 7.79 -4.76 -3.23
N ARG A 124 8.67 -4.73 -4.25
CA ARG A 124 10.13 -4.70 -4.08
C ARG A 124 10.71 -3.28 -4.01
N PHE A 125 9.98 -2.29 -4.51
CA PHE A 125 10.42 -0.90 -4.46
C PHE A 125 10.51 -0.42 -3.01
N LEU A 126 11.65 0.11 -2.57
CA LEU A 126 11.80 0.53 -1.19
C LEU A 126 10.91 1.75 -0.92
N THR A 127 10.20 1.74 0.21
CA THR A 127 9.36 2.89 0.58
C THR A 127 10.19 4.17 0.75
N SER A 128 11.45 4.07 1.19
CA SER A 128 12.38 5.22 1.26
C SER A 128 12.61 5.87 -0.10
N ASP A 129 12.66 5.08 -1.17
CA ASP A 129 13.02 5.57 -2.49
C ASP A 129 11.86 6.34 -3.15
N VAL A 130 10.65 6.23 -2.58
CA VAL A 130 9.48 7.04 -2.95
C VAL A 130 9.67 8.51 -2.54
N GLU A 131 10.61 8.80 -1.62
CA GLU A 131 10.86 10.16 -1.09
C GLU A 131 11.13 11.19 -2.21
N GLY A 132 11.83 10.80 -3.28
CA GLY A 132 12.13 11.69 -4.40
C GLY A 132 10.86 12.20 -5.09
N ASP A 133 9.93 11.29 -5.38
CA ASP A 133 8.65 11.62 -6.00
C ASP A 133 7.71 12.37 -5.04
N ILE A 134 7.75 12.05 -3.73
CA ILE A 134 7.02 12.81 -2.70
C ILE A 134 7.49 14.27 -2.70
N LYS A 135 8.81 14.52 -2.63
CA LYS A 135 9.38 15.88 -2.66
C LYS A 135 8.95 16.65 -3.91
N LYS A 136 8.93 15.97 -5.06
CA LYS A 136 8.48 16.55 -6.33
C LYS A 136 7.04 17.05 -6.22
N LEU A 137 6.11 16.21 -5.74
CA LEU A 137 4.71 16.60 -5.61
C LEU A 137 4.48 17.67 -4.54
N LEU A 138 5.17 17.58 -3.39
CA LEU A 138 5.06 18.61 -2.35
C LEU A 138 5.54 19.99 -2.83
N SER A 139 6.52 20.05 -3.74
CA SER A 139 6.99 21.32 -4.31
C SER A 139 5.98 22.02 -5.22
N GLN A 140 4.94 21.30 -5.65
CA GLN A 140 3.87 21.81 -6.52
C GLN A 140 2.69 22.41 -5.72
N MET A 141 2.61 22.18 -4.40
CA MET A 141 1.55 22.69 -3.52
C MET A 141 1.72 24.17 -3.13
N LYS A 142 2.21 25.01 -4.06
CA LYS A 142 2.36 26.45 -3.83
C LYS A 142 1.03 27.18 -3.81
#